data_AF-A0AAU1I6I8-F1
#
_entry.id   AF-A0AAU1I6I8-F1
#
_cell.length_a   1.000
_cell.length_b   1.000
_cell.length_c   1.000
_cell.angle_alpha   90.00
_cell.angle_beta   90.00
_cell.angle_gamma   90.00
#
_symmetry.space_group_name_H-M   'P 1'
#
loop_
_entity.id
_entity.type
_entity.pdbx_description
1 polymer ?
#
loop_
_entity_poly.entity_id
_entity_poly.type
_entity_poly.pdbx_seq_one_letter_code
_entity_poly.pdbx_strand_id
1 'polypeptide(L)'
;MRLFVAALVTVMSLGLPAVSATPAAAAPGCAPLQSGASAAAQAAVEVACRSVGQQYAWGGGHAQGLPGPSQGQVDPTDTDSYADPTLWSFDCIGLVRWAWYKATGRDLITERTTQATFAAPGYAHTKFLKSQGSGVLLPGDIMYFGREGFGPTHVALYLGNGKMVEAPQSGMKIQVNYISARWDRYQGAFRPHADVTPMVWSWDGRGSFHKTWGQPNLRQNSNTGSGINFTNGNGISVKVRVLCQRVGERATVDGMVNNVWSFLPDYHSWISNLFVQGPAVLKDVPSCGDYPEIGGTMAGAENNTSCGDGTEPNSAGAWTAKSTTVFGRTVELRYSSTTQCAWGRIIGGTVGDEIWVDRSADGGETWDSMLGFTTITSGNDAYTTQWNDAGLVMRACGTNGPGGGIECTGWF
;
A
#
# COMPACT_ATOMS: atom_id res chain seq x y z
N MET A 1 25.65 8.72 -67.59
CA MET A 1 26.06 7.81 -66.49
C MET A 1 26.14 8.62 -65.20
N ARG A 2 25.10 8.59 -64.36
CA ARG A 2 25.10 9.16 -63.01
C ARG A 2 24.41 8.14 -62.10
N LEU A 3 25.20 7.42 -61.30
CA LEU A 3 24.70 6.49 -60.29
C LEU A 3 24.31 7.30 -59.04
N PHE A 4 23.08 7.10 -58.57
CA PHE A 4 22.69 7.41 -57.19
C PHE A 4 22.90 6.15 -56.35
N VAL A 5 23.72 6.25 -55.30
CA VAL A 5 23.85 5.21 -54.27
C VAL A 5 23.00 5.66 -53.07
N ALA A 6 21.92 4.94 -52.78
CA ALA A 6 21.15 5.12 -51.56
C ALA A 6 21.81 4.32 -50.43
N ALA A 7 22.24 5.00 -49.36
CA ALA A 7 22.74 4.36 -48.16
C ALA A 7 21.57 3.93 -47.27
N LEU A 8 21.40 2.62 -47.08
CA LEU A 8 20.50 2.05 -46.08
C LEU A 8 21.15 2.19 -44.69
N VAL A 9 20.54 2.95 -43.80
CA VAL A 9 20.93 2.98 -42.38
C VAL A 9 20.08 1.97 -41.62
N THR A 10 20.69 0.85 -41.24
CA THR A 10 20.06 -0.16 -40.37
C THR A 10 20.20 0.30 -38.92
N VAL A 11 19.10 0.72 -38.29
CA VAL A 11 19.07 1.01 -36.85
C VAL A 11 18.96 -0.31 -36.10
N MET A 12 20.05 -0.79 -35.50
CA MET A 12 20.01 -1.87 -34.51
C MET A 12 19.48 -1.32 -33.20
N SER A 13 18.22 -1.62 -32.88
CA SER A 13 17.64 -1.43 -31.56
C SER A 13 18.23 -2.45 -30.58
N LEU A 14 19.17 -2.01 -29.76
CA LEU A 14 19.65 -2.75 -28.59
C LEU A 14 18.53 -2.79 -27.55
N GLY A 15 17.69 -3.83 -27.60
CA GLY A 15 16.74 -4.13 -26.53
C GLY A 15 17.49 -4.49 -25.25
N LEU A 16 17.28 -3.73 -24.19
CA LEU A 16 17.75 -4.10 -22.85
C LEU A 16 17.09 -5.42 -22.44
N PRO A 17 17.83 -6.35 -21.80
CA PRO A 17 17.25 -7.62 -21.35
C PRO A 17 16.23 -7.33 -20.25
N ALA A 18 15.00 -7.77 -20.46
CA ALA A 18 13.97 -7.76 -19.42
C ALA A 18 14.47 -8.58 -18.23
N VAL A 19 14.73 -7.89 -17.11
CA VAL A 19 15.03 -8.54 -15.83
C VAL A 19 13.79 -9.36 -15.47
N SER A 20 13.88 -10.67 -15.69
CA SER A 20 12.83 -11.61 -15.32
C SER A 20 12.91 -11.79 -13.81
N ALA A 21 12.11 -11.02 -13.09
CA ALA A 21 11.96 -11.22 -11.65
C ALA A 21 11.30 -12.58 -11.40
N THR A 22 11.97 -13.43 -10.62
CA THR A 22 11.45 -14.74 -10.23
C THR A 22 10.18 -14.55 -9.40
N PRO A 23 9.06 -15.20 -9.73
CA PRO A 23 7.86 -15.10 -8.91
C PRO A 23 8.14 -15.57 -7.48
N ALA A 24 7.51 -14.93 -6.50
CA ALA A 24 7.66 -15.30 -5.10
C ALA A 24 7.22 -16.77 -4.91
N ALA A 25 8.17 -17.65 -4.61
CA ALA A 25 7.89 -19.06 -4.36
C ALA A 25 6.98 -19.20 -3.15
N ALA A 26 5.95 -20.05 -3.25
CA ALA A 26 5.10 -20.39 -2.12
C ALA A 26 5.95 -20.99 -0.98
N ALA A 27 5.62 -20.67 0.27
CA ALA A 27 6.34 -21.20 1.42
C ALA A 27 6.33 -22.75 1.41
N PRO A 28 7.45 -23.42 1.78
CA PRO A 28 7.51 -24.88 1.78
C PRO A 28 6.34 -25.51 2.54
N GLY A 29 5.56 -26.34 1.86
CA GLY A 29 4.39 -27.02 2.45
C GLY A 29 3.08 -26.23 2.43
N CYS A 30 3.04 -25.05 1.82
CA CYS A 30 1.80 -24.31 1.52
C CYS A 30 1.48 -24.37 0.03
N ALA A 31 0.49 -25.18 -0.35
CA ALA A 31 -0.01 -25.33 -1.71
C ALA A 31 -1.38 -26.03 -1.67
N PRO A 32 -2.08 -26.21 -2.81
CA PRO A 32 -3.19 -27.17 -2.89
C PRO A 32 -2.61 -28.60 -2.75
N LEU A 33 -2.83 -29.23 -1.60
CA LEU A 33 -2.24 -30.53 -1.22
C LEU A 33 -3.13 -31.73 -1.55
N GLN A 34 -4.32 -31.51 -2.11
CA GLN A 34 -5.28 -32.58 -2.42
C GLN A 34 -6.00 -32.29 -3.74
N SER A 35 -6.28 -33.32 -4.53
CA SER A 35 -7.06 -33.19 -5.77
C SER A 35 -8.54 -32.89 -5.52
N GLY A 36 -9.24 -32.38 -6.53
CA GLY A 36 -10.69 -32.16 -6.52
C GLY A 36 -11.12 -30.70 -6.30
N ALA A 37 -10.21 -29.83 -5.86
CA ALA A 37 -10.45 -28.39 -5.81
C ALA A 37 -10.68 -27.81 -7.22
N SER A 38 -11.59 -26.82 -7.31
CA SER A 38 -11.75 -26.03 -8.54
C SER A 38 -10.51 -25.19 -8.83
N ALA A 39 -10.37 -24.72 -10.07
CA ALA A 39 -9.26 -23.83 -10.44
C ALA A 39 -9.23 -22.55 -9.60
N ALA A 40 -10.39 -21.96 -9.30
CA ALA A 40 -10.47 -20.77 -8.43
C ALA A 40 -10.01 -21.07 -7.00
N ALA A 41 -10.39 -22.24 -6.47
CA ALA A 41 -10.01 -22.66 -5.13
C ALA A 41 -8.51 -22.95 -5.02
N GLN A 42 -7.90 -23.58 -6.04
CA GLN A 42 -6.45 -23.76 -6.14
C GLN A 42 -5.73 -22.42 -6.17
N ALA A 43 -6.17 -21.49 -7.03
CA ALA A 43 -5.60 -20.15 -7.11
C ALA A 43 -5.72 -19.37 -5.79
N ALA A 44 -6.86 -19.45 -5.10
CA ALA A 44 -7.04 -18.79 -3.81
C ALA A 44 -6.04 -19.33 -2.76
N VAL A 45 -5.83 -20.65 -2.73
CA VAL A 45 -4.81 -21.27 -1.87
C VAL A 45 -3.41 -20.76 -2.22
N GLU A 46 -3.05 -20.73 -3.49
CA GLU A 46 -1.73 -20.26 -3.94
C GLU A 46 -1.49 -18.78 -3.57
N VAL A 47 -2.52 -17.93 -3.65
CA VAL A 47 -2.45 -16.53 -3.21
C VAL A 47 -2.23 -16.45 -1.70
N ALA A 48 -3.04 -17.17 -0.90
CA ALA A 48 -2.90 -17.16 0.55
C ALA A 48 -1.49 -17.64 0.99
N CYS A 49 -0.95 -18.64 0.29
CA CYS A 49 0.37 -19.20 0.56
C CYS A 49 1.54 -18.24 0.33
N ARG A 50 1.36 -17.18 -0.45
CA ARG A 50 2.37 -16.11 -0.61
C ARG A 50 2.42 -15.14 0.57
N SER A 51 1.39 -15.16 1.41
CA SER A 51 1.34 -14.36 2.62
C SER A 51 2.03 -15.05 3.80
N VAL A 52 2.33 -16.35 3.70
CA VAL A 52 3.03 -17.09 4.76
C VAL A 52 4.35 -16.41 5.12
N GLY A 53 4.56 -16.18 6.41
CA GLY A 53 5.71 -15.46 6.95
C GLY A 53 5.50 -13.94 7.13
N GLN A 54 4.49 -13.34 6.50
CA GLN A 54 4.07 -11.97 6.83
C GLN A 54 3.47 -11.93 8.24
N GLN A 55 3.68 -10.83 8.97
CA GLN A 55 3.05 -10.65 10.28
C GLN A 55 1.53 -10.55 10.14
N TYR A 56 0.79 -11.03 11.12
CA TYR A 56 -0.64 -10.73 11.27
C TYR A 56 -0.84 -9.23 11.51
N ALA A 57 -2.00 -8.70 11.11
CA ALA A 57 -2.43 -7.36 11.50
C ALA A 57 -3.94 -7.37 11.80
N TRP A 58 -4.34 -7.09 13.04
CA TRP A 58 -5.74 -7.04 13.45
C TRP A 58 -6.52 -6.02 12.61
N GLY A 59 -7.64 -6.44 12.03
CA GLY A 59 -8.43 -5.61 11.11
C GLY A 59 -7.78 -5.38 9.73
N GLY A 60 -6.63 -5.98 9.44
CA GLY A 60 -5.96 -5.92 8.14
C GLY A 60 -6.73 -6.72 7.09
N GLY A 61 -6.82 -6.20 5.87
CA GLY A 61 -7.64 -6.79 4.79
C GLY A 61 -9.03 -6.17 4.63
N HIS A 62 -9.35 -5.12 5.38
CA HIS A 62 -10.71 -4.60 5.52
C HIS A 62 -10.92 -3.14 5.06
N ALA A 63 -10.06 -2.65 4.16
CA ALA A 63 -10.41 -1.44 3.42
C ALA A 63 -11.73 -1.66 2.64
N GLN A 64 -12.66 -0.73 2.81
CA GLN A 64 -14.02 -0.87 2.28
C GLN A 64 -13.98 -0.68 0.77
N GLY A 65 -14.42 -1.69 0.01
CA GLY A 65 -14.41 -1.65 -1.45
C GLY A 65 -13.03 -1.89 -2.09
N LEU A 66 -11.97 -2.10 -1.29
CA LEU A 66 -10.62 -2.35 -1.78
C LEU A 66 -9.96 -3.55 -1.07
N PRO A 67 -10.15 -4.80 -1.55
CA PRO A 67 -9.50 -5.98 -0.98
C PRO A 67 -7.99 -5.91 -1.10
N GLY A 68 -7.23 -6.34 -0.10
CA GLY A 68 -5.77 -6.35 -0.13
C GLY A 68 -5.15 -6.16 1.25
N PRO A 69 -3.83 -6.38 1.40
CA PRO A 69 -3.17 -6.19 2.68
C PRO A 69 -3.34 -4.73 3.11
N SER A 70 -3.89 -4.47 4.28
CA SER A 70 -4.22 -3.12 4.73
C SER A 70 -3.65 -2.86 6.11
N GLN A 71 -3.60 -1.59 6.49
CA GLN A 71 -3.15 -1.17 7.80
C GLN A 71 -3.99 -1.86 8.89
N GLY A 72 -3.32 -2.43 9.89
CA GLY A 72 -3.95 -2.98 11.08
C GLY A 72 -4.47 -1.89 12.03
N GLN A 73 -5.12 -2.33 13.09
CA GLN A 73 -5.69 -1.49 14.15
C GLN A 73 -5.41 -2.13 15.51
N VAL A 74 -5.48 -1.32 16.57
CA VAL A 74 -5.36 -1.86 17.93
C VAL A 74 -6.65 -2.58 18.31
N ASP A 75 -6.52 -3.82 18.77
CA ASP A 75 -7.53 -4.50 19.58
C ASP A 75 -7.29 -4.14 21.05
N PRO A 76 -8.19 -3.38 21.70
CA PRO A 76 -8.00 -2.99 23.10
C PRO A 76 -8.01 -4.19 24.07
N THR A 77 -8.42 -5.38 23.62
CA THR A 77 -8.46 -6.61 24.41
C THR A 77 -7.20 -7.48 24.28
N ASP A 78 -6.30 -7.14 23.36
CA ASP A 78 -5.08 -7.88 23.07
C ASP A 78 -3.87 -6.93 23.00
N THR A 79 -2.97 -7.02 23.98
CA THR A 79 -1.78 -6.17 24.05
C THR A 79 -0.80 -6.43 22.90
N ASP A 80 -0.82 -7.62 22.31
CA ASP A 80 0.07 -7.94 21.18
C ASP A 80 -0.34 -7.17 19.90
N SER A 81 -1.57 -6.63 19.87
CA SER A 81 -2.08 -5.81 18.75
C SER A 81 -1.52 -4.38 18.71
N TYR A 82 -0.77 -3.93 19.72
CA TYR A 82 -0.25 -2.56 19.77
C TYR A 82 0.72 -2.24 18.62
N ALA A 83 1.33 -3.27 18.03
CA ALA A 83 2.17 -3.11 16.84
C ALA A 83 1.38 -3.11 15.52
N ASP A 84 0.14 -3.58 15.51
CA ASP A 84 -0.65 -3.83 14.29
C ASP A 84 -0.90 -2.57 13.44
N PRO A 85 -1.08 -1.36 14.00
CA PRO A 85 -1.16 -0.13 13.20
C PRO A 85 0.06 0.16 12.32
N THR A 86 1.21 -0.47 12.59
CA THR A 86 2.44 -0.34 11.78
C THR A 86 2.54 -1.38 10.66
N LEU A 87 1.62 -2.35 10.63
CA LEU A 87 1.64 -3.51 9.75
C LEU A 87 0.59 -3.39 8.65
N TRP A 88 1.01 -3.56 7.40
CA TRP A 88 0.12 -3.66 6.23
C TRP A 88 0.01 -5.11 5.79
N SER A 89 -0.90 -5.81 6.44
CA SER A 89 -1.06 -7.25 6.32
C SER A 89 -2.53 -7.63 6.45
N PHE A 90 -2.79 -8.81 6.97
CA PHE A 90 -4.11 -9.42 7.06
C PHE A 90 -4.41 -9.88 8.47
N ASP A 91 -5.68 -9.77 8.84
CA ASP A 91 -6.28 -10.66 9.83
C ASP A 91 -6.77 -11.97 9.17
N CYS A 92 -7.44 -12.81 9.95
CA CYS A 92 -7.88 -14.13 9.50
C CYS A 92 -8.81 -14.07 8.27
N ILE A 93 -9.84 -13.24 8.27
CA ILE A 93 -10.84 -13.17 7.20
C ILE A 93 -10.38 -12.23 6.08
N GLY A 94 -9.57 -11.20 6.39
CA GLY A 94 -8.89 -10.36 5.42
C GLY A 94 -7.97 -11.14 4.48
N LEU A 95 -7.24 -12.14 5.00
CA LEU A 95 -6.41 -13.04 4.18
C LEU A 95 -7.27 -13.84 3.20
N VAL A 96 -8.38 -14.42 3.69
CA VAL A 96 -9.29 -15.24 2.89
C VAL A 96 -9.99 -14.39 1.82
N ARG A 97 -10.42 -13.17 2.17
CA ARG A 97 -10.99 -12.19 1.25
C ARG A 97 -10.03 -11.88 0.11
N TRP A 98 -8.77 -11.56 0.43
CA TRP A 98 -7.77 -11.27 -0.58
C TRP A 98 -7.46 -12.47 -1.50
N ALA A 99 -7.33 -13.66 -0.92
CA ALA A 99 -7.11 -14.90 -1.66
C ALA A 99 -8.21 -15.14 -2.71
N TRP A 100 -9.47 -15.06 -2.30
CA TRP A 100 -10.61 -15.26 -3.20
C TRP A 100 -10.82 -14.10 -4.18
N TYR A 101 -10.51 -12.87 -3.79
CA TYR A 101 -10.51 -11.72 -4.71
C TYR A 101 -9.50 -11.92 -5.83
N LYS A 102 -8.24 -12.25 -5.51
CA LYS A 102 -7.21 -12.49 -6.52
C LYS A 102 -7.55 -13.67 -7.44
N ALA A 103 -8.17 -14.72 -6.89
CA ALA A 103 -8.66 -15.88 -7.66
C ALA A 103 -9.75 -15.54 -8.68
N THR A 104 -10.67 -14.63 -8.33
CA THR A 104 -11.95 -14.49 -9.04
C THR A 104 -12.20 -13.10 -9.63
N GLY A 105 -11.36 -12.11 -9.32
CA GLY A 105 -11.58 -10.71 -9.70
C GLY A 105 -12.78 -10.07 -8.98
N ARG A 106 -13.44 -10.79 -8.07
CA ARG A 106 -14.66 -10.37 -7.38
C ARG A 106 -14.42 -10.36 -5.88
N ASP A 107 -14.85 -9.29 -5.23
CA ASP A 107 -14.82 -9.20 -3.77
C ASP A 107 -15.98 -10.00 -3.18
N LEU A 108 -15.83 -11.33 -3.11
CA LEU A 108 -16.88 -12.24 -2.66
C LEU A 108 -17.17 -12.09 -1.15
N ILE A 109 -16.17 -11.68 -0.37
CA ILE A 109 -16.21 -11.65 1.09
C ILE A 109 -16.14 -10.19 1.54
N THR A 110 -17.26 -9.50 1.51
CA THR A 110 -17.34 -8.07 1.81
C THR A 110 -17.52 -7.76 3.30
N GLU A 111 -18.06 -8.71 4.06
CA GLU A 111 -18.30 -8.56 5.50
C GLU A 111 -16.99 -8.60 6.30
N ARG A 112 -16.91 -7.77 7.34
CA ARG A 112 -15.66 -7.56 8.09
C ARG A 112 -15.40 -8.60 9.18
N THR A 113 -16.43 -9.25 9.71
CA THR A 113 -16.26 -10.15 10.87
C THR A 113 -16.45 -11.61 10.47
N THR A 114 -15.70 -12.49 11.13
CA THR A 114 -15.82 -13.93 10.97
C THR A 114 -17.24 -14.42 11.26
N GLN A 115 -17.89 -13.87 12.28
CA GLN A 115 -19.25 -14.21 12.67
C GLN A 115 -20.25 -13.83 11.57
N ALA A 116 -20.15 -12.61 11.01
CA ALA A 116 -21.05 -12.15 9.96
C ALA A 116 -20.86 -12.97 8.66
N THR A 117 -19.62 -13.22 8.25
CA THR A 117 -19.33 -14.04 7.06
C THR A 117 -19.81 -15.49 7.21
N PHE A 118 -19.84 -16.04 8.42
CA PHE A 118 -20.41 -17.37 8.67
C PHE A 118 -21.94 -17.37 8.65
N ALA A 119 -22.57 -16.33 9.21
CA ALA A 119 -24.02 -16.22 9.26
C ALA A 119 -24.62 -15.94 7.87
N ALA A 120 -23.98 -15.06 7.11
CA ALA A 120 -24.43 -14.60 5.80
C ALA A 120 -23.24 -14.40 4.86
N PRO A 121 -22.72 -15.47 4.22
CA PRO A 121 -21.52 -15.39 3.37
C PRO A 121 -21.71 -14.49 2.13
N GLY A 122 -22.92 -14.32 1.62
CA GLY A 122 -23.20 -13.39 0.51
C GLY A 122 -22.77 -13.86 -0.89
N TYR A 123 -22.27 -15.09 -1.03
CA TYR A 123 -21.90 -15.71 -2.30
C TYR A 123 -22.49 -17.11 -2.45
N ALA A 124 -22.58 -17.63 -3.68
CA ALA A 124 -23.02 -19.00 -3.94
C ALA A 124 -21.98 -20.00 -3.40
N HIS A 125 -22.43 -20.99 -2.61
CA HIS A 125 -21.53 -21.92 -1.93
C HIS A 125 -22.20 -23.24 -1.56
N THR A 126 -21.38 -24.25 -1.26
CA THR A 126 -21.78 -25.44 -0.51
C THR A 126 -21.37 -25.28 0.95
N LYS A 127 -22.28 -25.60 1.89
CA LYS A 127 -22.00 -25.62 3.33
C LYS A 127 -21.70 -27.04 3.81
N PHE A 128 -20.64 -27.19 4.59
CA PHE A 128 -20.26 -28.43 5.25
C PHE A 128 -20.37 -28.29 6.77
N LEU A 129 -20.98 -29.29 7.40
CA LEU A 129 -21.20 -29.36 8.84
C LEU A 129 -20.08 -30.16 9.53
N LYS A 130 -19.82 -29.85 10.82
CA LYS A 130 -18.86 -30.61 11.65
C LYS A 130 -19.13 -32.12 11.64
N SER A 131 -20.40 -32.53 11.65
CA SER A 131 -20.81 -33.94 11.66
C SER A 131 -20.42 -34.72 10.40
N GLN A 132 -20.10 -34.03 9.29
CA GLN A 132 -19.63 -34.66 8.06
C GLN A 132 -18.13 -34.99 8.09
N GLY A 133 -17.41 -34.56 9.12
CA GLY A 133 -15.97 -34.76 9.24
C GLY A 133 -15.15 -33.93 8.25
N SER A 134 -13.83 -34.12 8.26
CA SER A 134 -12.91 -33.41 7.37
C SER A 134 -12.79 -34.04 5.96
N GLY A 135 -13.24 -35.29 5.79
CA GLY A 135 -13.08 -36.03 4.52
C GLY A 135 -13.83 -35.42 3.32
N VAL A 136 -14.84 -34.58 3.57
CA VAL A 136 -15.57 -33.86 2.53
C VAL A 136 -14.88 -32.57 2.07
N LEU A 137 -13.87 -32.11 2.81
CA LEU A 137 -13.19 -30.84 2.56
C LEU A 137 -12.20 -30.96 1.40
N LEU A 138 -12.10 -29.89 0.63
CA LEU A 138 -11.18 -29.75 -0.51
C LEU A 138 -10.40 -28.44 -0.39
N PRO A 139 -9.19 -28.35 -0.99
CA PRO A 139 -8.42 -27.13 -0.95
C PRO A 139 -9.24 -25.91 -1.40
N GLY A 140 -9.10 -24.80 -0.68
CA GLY A 140 -9.86 -23.58 -0.88
C GLY A 140 -11.17 -23.49 -0.10
N ASP A 141 -11.61 -24.57 0.56
CA ASP A 141 -12.73 -24.48 1.51
C ASP A 141 -12.38 -23.52 2.66
N ILE A 142 -13.29 -22.61 2.97
CA ILE A 142 -13.15 -21.63 4.04
C ILE A 142 -13.66 -22.27 5.33
N MET A 143 -12.74 -22.59 6.24
CA MET A 143 -13.02 -23.25 7.50
C MET A 143 -13.27 -22.23 8.60
N TYR A 144 -14.32 -22.43 9.40
CA TYR A 144 -14.71 -21.55 10.50
C TYR A 144 -14.51 -22.24 11.85
N PHE A 145 -13.92 -21.50 12.80
CA PHE A 145 -13.59 -22.01 14.13
C PHE A 145 -14.08 -21.04 15.21
N GLY A 146 -14.64 -21.57 16.30
CA GLY A 146 -15.08 -20.80 17.45
C GLY A 146 -15.59 -21.67 18.58
N ARG A 147 -15.92 -21.05 19.71
CA ARG A 147 -16.48 -21.78 20.85
C ARG A 147 -17.90 -22.22 20.51
N GLU A 148 -18.23 -23.48 20.81
CA GLU A 148 -19.57 -24.02 20.63
C GLU A 148 -20.61 -23.16 21.37
N GLY A 149 -21.68 -22.77 20.67
CA GLY A 149 -22.73 -21.90 21.19
C GLY A 149 -22.46 -20.38 21.08
N PHE A 150 -21.27 -19.94 20.68
CA PHE A 150 -20.90 -18.50 20.62
C PHE A 150 -20.53 -17.99 19.22
N GLY A 151 -20.59 -18.86 18.20
CA GLY A 151 -20.22 -18.54 16.81
C GLY A 151 -18.71 -18.59 16.53
N PRO A 152 -18.31 -18.53 15.26
CA PRO A 152 -16.89 -18.60 14.88
C PRO A 152 -16.18 -17.27 15.15
N THR A 153 -14.97 -17.35 15.69
CA THR A 153 -14.09 -16.20 15.95
C THR A 153 -12.88 -16.17 15.02
N HIS A 154 -12.62 -17.26 14.31
CA HIS A 154 -11.45 -17.43 13.46
C HIS A 154 -11.78 -18.16 12.16
N VAL A 155 -11.04 -17.87 11.10
CA VAL A 155 -11.13 -18.59 9.82
C VAL A 155 -9.76 -19.02 9.30
N ALA A 156 -9.76 -20.07 8.49
CA ALA A 156 -8.59 -20.51 7.74
C ALA A 156 -9.00 -21.06 6.38
N LEU A 157 -8.06 -21.09 5.43
CA LEU A 157 -8.28 -21.70 4.12
C LEU A 157 -7.71 -23.12 4.13
N TYR A 158 -8.54 -24.12 3.84
CA TYR A 158 -8.10 -25.52 3.80
C TYR A 158 -7.12 -25.73 2.64
N LEU A 159 -6.04 -26.45 2.90
CA LEU A 159 -5.01 -26.77 1.91
C LEU A 159 -5.16 -28.20 1.37
N GLY A 160 -5.98 -29.06 1.98
CA GLY A 160 -5.93 -30.51 1.74
C GLY A 160 -5.02 -31.24 2.73
N ASN A 161 -5.12 -32.57 2.77
CA ASN A 161 -4.32 -33.45 3.64
C ASN A 161 -4.27 -33.02 5.12
N GLY A 162 -5.39 -32.52 5.65
CA GLY A 162 -5.50 -32.11 7.04
C GLY A 162 -4.72 -30.83 7.39
N LYS A 163 -4.33 -30.01 6.42
CA LYS A 163 -3.63 -28.74 6.64
C LYS A 163 -4.47 -27.53 6.24
N MET A 164 -4.16 -26.38 6.82
CA MET A 164 -4.77 -25.08 6.53
C MET A 164 -3.72 -23.98 6.56
N VAL A 165 -3.95 -22.90 5.81
CA VAL A 165 -3.21 -21.64 5.94
C VAL A 165 -4.07 -20.63 6.68
N GLU A 166 -3.47 -19.93 7.64
CA GLU A 166 -4.17 -18.99 8.51
C GLU A 166 -3.31 -17.76 8.86
N ALA A 167 -3.97 -16.64 9.09
CA ALA A 167 -3.43 -15.49 9.82
C ALA A 167 -3.95 -15.58 11.26
N PRO A 168 -3.15 -16.10 12.22
CA PRO A 168 -3.69 -16.65 13.46
C PRO A 168 -4.15 -15.60 14.48
N GLN A 169 -3.31 -14.61 14.81
CA GLN A 169 -3.55 -13.55 15.80
C GLN A 169 -2.37 -12.56 15.82
N SER A 170 -2.53 -11.44 16.52
CA SER A 170 -1.50 -10.43 16.76
C SER A 170 -0.20 -11.03 17.31
N GLY A 171 0.94 -10.43 16.97
CA GLY A 171 2.27 -10.92 17.35
C GLY A 171 2.75 -12.19 16.61
N MET A 172 1.89 -12.86 15.86
CA MET A 172 2.23 -14.06 15.09
C MET A 172 2.29 -13.80 13.59
N LYS A 173 2.93 -14.72 12.87
CA LYS A 173 3.00 -14.72 11.40
C LYS A 173 1.90 -15.58 10.79
N ILE A 174 1.51 -15.22 9.58
CA ILE A 174 0.71 -16.07 8.70
C ILE A 174 1.47 -17.38 8.47
N GLN A 175 0.80 -18.51 8.66
CA GLN A 175 1.45 -19.81 8.75
C GLN A 175 0.56 -20.95 8.26
N VAL A 176 1.19 -22.11 8.03
CA VAL A 176 0.50 -23.37 7.76
C VAL A 176 0.42 -24.18 9.04
N ASN A 177 -0.77 -24.66 9.38
CA ASN A 177 -1.02 -25.54 10.51
C ASN A 177 -1.83 -26.77 10.11
N TYR A 178 -1.84 -27.78 10.98
CA TYR A 178 -2.77 -28.89 10.85
C TYR A 178 -4.15 -28.48 11.39
N ILE A 179 -5.22 -28.91 10.71
CA ILE A 179 -6.60 -28.64 11.15
C ILE A 179 -6.89 -29.29 12.50
N SER A 180 -6.17 -30.35 12.87
CA SER A 180 -6.30 -31.04 14.14
C SER A 180 -6.01 -30.14 15.34
N ALA A 181 -5.21 -29.08 15.17
CA ALA A 181 -4.90 -28.12 16.22
C ALA A 181 -6.10 -27.24 16.63
N ARG A 182 -7.17 -27.20 15.82
CA ARG A 182 -8.38 -26.39 16.08
C ARG A 182 -9.69 -27.16 15.89
N TRP A 183 -9.61 -28.48 15.70
CA TRP A 183 -10.77 -29.29 15.27
C TRP A 183 -11.89 -29.33 16.31
N ASP A 184 -11.55 -29.27 17.59
CA ASP A 184 -12.49 -29.12 18.70
C ASP A 184 -13.37 -27.88 18.53
N ARG A 185 -12.81 -26.78 18.02
CA ARG A 185 -13.47 -25.50 17.75
C ARG A 185 -14.11 -25.40 16.35
N TYR A 186 -13.95 -26.40 15.48
CA TYR A 186 -14.49 -26.35 14.13
C TYR A 186 -16.03 -26.27 14.14
N GLN A 187 -16.59 -25.30 13.41
CA GLN A 187 -18.03 -25.03 13.32
C GLN A 187 -18.62 -25.45 11.96
N GLY A 188 -17.78 -25.58 10.94
CA GLY A 188 -18.19 -25.88 9.56
C GLY A 188 -17.31 -25.16 8.54
N ALA A 189 -17.59 -25.40 7.27
CA ALA A 189 -16.87 -24.78 6.17
C ALA A 189 -17.80 -24.39 5.02
N PHE A 190 -17.34 -23.43 4.22
CA PHE A 190 -17.96 -23.06 2.96
C PHE A 190 -17.03 -23.34 1.79
N ARG A 191 -17.58 -23.91 0.72
CA ARG A 191 -16.92 -24.03 -0.58
C ARG A 191 -17.55 -23.03 -1.53
N PRO A 192 -16.87 -21.91 -1.85
CA PRO A 192 -17.38 -20.95 -2.83
C PRO A 192 -17.55 -21.58 -4.21
N HIS A 193 -18.65 -21.21 -4.89
CA HIS A 193 -18.89 -21.54 -6.29
C HIS A 193 -18.50 -20.33 -7.15
N ALA A 194 -17.25 -20.34 -7.62
CA ALA A 194 -16.73 -19.26 -8.44
C ALA A 194 -15.75 -19.80 -9.48
N ASP A 195 -15.75 -19.15 -10.65
CA ASP A 195 -14.79 -19.41 -11.71
C ASP A 195 -13.51 -18.60 -11.48
N VAL A 196 -12.39 -19.15 -11.95
CA VAL A 196 -11.11 -18.46 -11.89
C VAL A 196 -11.07 -17.35 -12.94
N THR A 197 -10.47 -16.22 -12.58
CA THR A 197 -10.11 -15.18 -13.54
C THR A 197 -8.60 -15.17 -13.77
N PRO A 198 -8.11 -14.84 -14.98
CA PRO A 198 -6.67 -14.80 -15.27
C PRO A 198 -5.84 -13.80 -14.45
N MET A 199 -6.43 -13.07 -13.49
CA MET A 199 -5.79 -11.99 -12.73
C MET A 199 -4.72 -12.45 -11.72
N VAL A 200 -4.81 -13.70 -11.25
CA VAL A 200 -4.01 -14.22 -10.12
C VAL A 200 -2.51 -13.98 -10.33
N TRP A 201 -2.05 -14.20 -11.57
CA TRP A 201 -0.65 -14.22 -11.96
C TRP A 201 -0.28 -13.16 -12.99
N SER A 202 -1.19 -12.22 -13.27
CA SER A 202 -0.89 -11.05 -14.10
C SER A 202 0.34 -10.32 -13.54
N TRP A 203 1.40 -10.26 -14.34
CA TRP A 203 2.64 -9.55 -14.01
C TRP A 203 3.36 -10.07 -12.78
N ASP A 204 3.25 -11.37 -12.52
CA ASP A 204 3.82 -11.93 -11.32
C ASP A 204 5.34 -11.73 -11.22
N GLY A 205 5.83 -11.54 -10.00
CA GLY A 205 7.22 -11.17 -9.71
C GLY A 205 7.59 -9.72 -10.07
N ARG A 206 6.73 -8.97 -10.76
CA ARG A 206 7.01 -7.59 -11.19
C ARG A 206 6.31 -6.53 -10.34
N GLY A 207 6.85 -5.30 -10.42
CA GLY A 207 6.36 -4.14 -9.70
C GLY A 207 6.92 -4.04 -8.28
N SER A 208 6.61 -2.95 -7.61
CA SER A 208 7.02 -2.66 -6.23
C SER A 208 5.78 -2.37 -5.36
N PHE A 209 5.86 -2.71 -4.07
CA PHE A 209 4.76 -2.47 -3.14
C PHE A 209 4.85 -1.07 -2.55
N HIS A 210 3.72 -0.37 -2.56
CA HIS A 210 3.55 0.96 -1.99
C HIS A 210 2.31 0.97 -1.10
N LYS A 211 2.23 1.92 -0.18
CA LYS A 211 1.06 2.11 0.67
C LYS A 211 0.19 3.21 0.06
N THR A 212 -1.13 3.08 0.13
CA THR A 212 -2.02 4.19 -0.23
C THR A 212 -2.27 5.09 0.96
N TRP A 213 -2.90 6.23 0.77
CA TRP A 213 -3.46 7.03 1.86
C TRP A 213 -4.73 7.74 1.39
N GLY A 214 -5.51 8.29 2.34
CA GLY A 214 -6.78 8.92 2.03
C GLY A 214 -7.80 7.93 1.45
N GLN A 215 -8.72 8.44 0.63
CA GLN A 215 -9.79 7.67 0.00
C GLN A 215 -9.63 7.62 -1.52
N PRO A 216 -8.64 6.87 -2.05
CA PRO A 216 -8.41 6.80 -3.48
C PRO A 216 -9.58 6.15 -4.21
N ASN A 217 -9.84 6.65 -5.41
CA ASN A 217 -10.59 5.93 -6.43
C ASN A 217 -9.59 5.22 -7.34
N LEU A 218 -9.76 3.91 -7.52
CA LEU A 218 -9.07 3.17 -8.56
C LEU A 218 -9.89 3.19 -9.85
N ARG A 219 -9.28 3.68 -10.91
CA ARG A 219 -9.97 4.07 -12.14
C ARG A 219 -9.59 3.20 -13.32
N GLN A 220 -10.45 3.16 -14.32
CA GLN A 220 -10.20 2.42 -15.56
C GLN A 220 -9.07 3.03 -16.39
N ASN A 221 -8.79 4.32 -16.20
CA ASN A 221 -7.73 5.02 -16.92
C ASN A 221 -7.07 6.08 -16.03
N SER A 222 -5.95 6.63 -16.47
CA SER A 222 -5.16 7.66 -15.80
C SER A 222 -5.79 9.06 -15.92
N ASN A 223 -7.09 9.16 -15.64
CA ASN A 223 -7.85 10.40 -15.59
C ASN A 223 -9.09 10.27 -14.69
N THR A 224 -9.51 11.38 -14.10
CA THR A 224 -10.63 11.51 -13.16
C THR A 224 -12.01 11.35 -13.80
N GLY A 225 -12.11 11.53 -15.12
CA GLY A 225 -13.35 11.31 -15.89
C GLY A 225 -13.65 9.83 -16.20
N SER A 226 -12.66 8.94 -16.07
CA SER A 226 -12.84 7.52 -16.34
C SER A 226 -13.60 6.80 -15.22
N GLY A 227 -14.25 5.68 -15.60
CA GLY A 227 -15.02 4.85 -14.68
C GLY A 227 -14.21 4.41 -13.46
N ILE A 228 -14.86 4.33 -12.31
CA ILE A 228 -14.27 3.87 -11.06
C ILE A 228 -14.51 2.37 -10.94
N ASN A 229 -13.42 1.59 -10.84
CA ASN A 229 -13.50 0.15 -10.60
C ASN A 229 -13.58 -0.15 -9.09
N PHE A 230 -12.85 0.63 -8.27
CA PHE A 230 -12.83 0.46 -6.81
C PHE A 230 -12.84 1.81 -6.10
N THR A 231 -13.57 1.90 -5.00
CA THR A 231 -13.57 3.03 -4.07
C THR A 231 -13.04 2.54 -2.73
N ASN A 232 -12.26 3.36 -2.02
CA ASN A 232 -11.89 3.10 -0.63
C ASN A 232 -12.74 3.94 0.33
N GLY A 233 -13.88 3.39 0.75
CA GLY A 233 -14.91 4.15 1.48
C GLY A 233 -14.54 4.55 2.91
N ASN A 234 -13.60 3.85 3.55
CA ASN A 234 -13.23 4.08 4.95
C ASN A 234 -11.80 4.63 5.12
N GLY A 235 -11.10 4.88 4.01
CA GLY A 235 -9.78 5.51 4.02
C GLY A 235 -8.66 4.68 4.64
N ILE A 236 -8.91 3.39 4.93
CA ILE A 236 -7.87 2.51 5.47
C ILE A 236 -6.79 2.34 4.40
N SER A 237 -5.54 2.60 4.78
CA SER A 237 -4.40 2.48 3.87
C SER A 237 -4.21 1.02 3.42
N VAL A 238 -4.04 0.82 2.11
CA VAL A 238 -3.83 -0.50 1.48
C VAL A 238 -2.43 -0.56 0.89
N LYS A 239 -1.76 -1.70 1.06
CA LYS A 239 -0.50 -2.02 0.39
C LYS A 239 -0.82 -2.52 -1.01
N VAL A 240 -0.59 -1.67 -1.99
CA VAL A 240 -0.84 -1.93 -3.41
C VAL A 240 0.47 -2.24 -4.13
N ARG A 241 0.41 -3.13 -5.12
CA ARG A 241 1.53 -3.34 -6.04
C ARG A 241 1.42 -2.35 -7.18
N VAL A 242 2.47 -1.58 -7.44
CA VAL A 242 2.58 -0.69 -8.59
C VAL A 242 3.49 -1.36 -9.62
N LEU A 243 2.97 -1.58 -10.82
CA LEU A 243 3.76 -2.17 -11.91
C LEU A 243 4.57 -1.13 -12.67
N CYS A 244 3.92 -0.03 -13.01
CA CYS A 244 4.45 1.05 -13.84
C CYS A 244 3.67 2.34 -13.58
N GLN A 245 4.19 3.46 -14.06
CA GLN A 245 3.53 4.76 -14.00
C GLN A 245 3.56 5.50 -15.35
N ARG A 246 2.62 6.42 -15.56
CA ARG A 246 2.59 7.30 -16.74
C ARG A 246 2.01 8.67 -16.39
N VAL A 247 2.28 9.65 -17.25
CA VAL A 247 1.56 10.91 -17.29
C VAL A 247 0.14 10.68 -17.79
N GLY A 248 -0.82 11.21 -17.02
CA GLY A 248 -2.25 11.23 -17.30
C GLY A 248 -2.83 12.63 -17.05
N GLU A 249 -4.10 12.69 -16.66
CA GLU A 249 -4.72 13.96 -16.27
C GLU A 249 -4.07 14.53 -15.01
N ARG A 250 -3.85 15.85 -14.96
CA ARG A 250 -3.48 16.54 -13.72
C ARG A 250 -4.64 16.45 -12.73
N ALA A 251 -4.47 15.67 -11.66
CA ALA A 251 -5.39 15.64 -10.55
C ALA A 251 -5.03 16.71 -9.52
N THR A 252 -6.04 17.25 -8.83
CA THR A 252 -5.88 18.17 -7.71
C THR A 252 -6.64 17.63 -6.50
N VAL A 253 -6.01 17.52 -5.34
CA VAL A 253 -6.62 17.12 -4.07
C VAL A 253 -6.04 18.00 -2.97
N ASP A 254 -6.88 18.73 -2.24
CA ASP A 254 -6.45 19.58 -1.11
C ASP A 254 -5.24 20.48 -1.42
N GLY A 255 -5.22 21.09 -2.61
CA GLY A 255 -4.12 21.96 -3.08
C GLY A 255 -2.89 21.22 -3.63
N MET A 256 -2.79 19.91 -3.43
CA MET A 256 -1.79 19.06 -4.11
C MET A 256 -2.17 18.87 -5.57
N VAL A 257 -1.19 18.90 -6.46
CA VAL A 257 -1.37 18.53 -7.85
C VAL A 257 -0.40 17.42 -8.25
N ASN A 258 -0.85 16.45 -9.03
CA ASN A 258 0.02 15.45 -9.65
C ASN A 258 -0.63 14.96 -10.95
N ASN A 259 0.14 14.88 -12.02
CA ASN A 259 -0.29 14.34 -13.30
C ASN A 259 0.19 12.90 -13.54
N VAL A 260 0.88 12.30 -12.58
CA VAL A 260 1.38 10.92 -12.66
C VAL A 260 0.35 9.97 -12.08
N TRP A 261 0.12 8.88 -12.80
CA TRP A 261 -0.78 7.81 -12.42
C TRP A 261 -0.04 6.48 -12.47
N SER A 262 -0.25 5.67 -11.45
CA SER A 262 0.33 4.35 -11.29
C SER A 262 -0.68 3.27 -11.69
N PHE A 263 -0.23 2.28 -12.45
CA PHE A 263 -1.04 1.11 -12.78
C PHE A 263 -0.87 0.02 -11.72
N LEU A 264 -2.00 -0.43 -11.19
CA LEU A 264 -2.08 -1.46 -10.17
C LEU A 264 -2.54 -2.78 -10.81
N PRO A 265 -1.63 -3.73 -11.11
CA PRO A 265 -1.96 -4.96 -11.82
C PRO A 265 -2.93 -5.86 -11.03
N ASP A 266 -2.91 -5.82 -9.70
CA ASP A 266 -3.78 -6.65 -8.88
C ASP A 266 -5.25 -6.21 -8.90
N TYR A 267 -5.51 -4.98 -9.36
CA TYR A 267 -6.84 -4.39 -9.52
C TYR A 267 -7.17 -4.05 -10.97
N HIS A 268 -6.23 -4.26 -11.91
CA HIS A 268 -6.32 -3.79 -13.30
C HIS A 268 -6.82 -2.35 -13.42
N SER A 269 -6.27 -1.46 -12.58
CA SER A 269 -6.79 -0.10 -12.41
C SER A 269 -5.65 0.91 -12.20
N TRP A 270 -5.97 2.17 -12.43
CA TRP A 270 -5.07 3.30 -12.25
C TRP A 270 -5.38 4.03 -10.94
N ILE A 271 -4.33 4.47 -10.26
CA ILE A 271 -4.41 5.36 -9.10
C ILE A 271 -3.60 6.62 -9.40
N SER A 272 -4.12 7.78 -9.01
CA SER A 272 -3.29 9.00 -9.04
C SER A 272 -2.19 8.87 -7.99
N ASN A 273 -0.96 9.24 -8.34
CA ASN A 273 0.16 9.21 -7.39
C ASN A 273 -0.07 10.14 -6.19
N LEU A 274 -1.05 11.05 -6.23
CA LEU A 274 -1.50 11.77 -5.03
C LEU A 274 -1.88 10.85 -3.88
N PHE A 275 -2.39 9.65 -4.16
CA PHE A 275 -2.85 8.72 -3.13
C PHE A 275 -1.88 7.56 -2.87
N VAL A 276 -0.67 7.61 -3.42
CA VAL A 276 0.39 6.61 -3.17
C VAL A 276 1.44 7.26 -2.29
N GLN A 277 1.74 6.67 -1.14
CA GLN A 277 2.77 7.15 -0.24
C GLN A 277 4.14 7.05 -0.91
N GLY A 278 4.85 8.16 -0.98
CA GLY A 278 6.16 8.26 -1.62
C GLY A 278 6.33 9.57 -2.38
N PRO A 279 7.39 9.67 -3.21
CA PRO A 279 7.58 10.84 -4.07
C PRO A 279 6.48 10.94 -5.13
N ALA A 280 6.24 12.19 -5.56
CA ALA A 280 5.39 12.58 -6.69
C ALA A 280 5.46 11.63 -7.91
N VAL A 281 6.69 11.32 -8.33
CA VAL A 281 7.03 10.27 -9.29
C VAL A 281 7.69 9.16 -8.49
N LEU A 282 7.13 7.95 -8.50
CA LEU A 282 7.63 6.86 -7.67
C LEU A 282 9.01 6.42 -8.16
N LYS A 283 10.00 6.42 -7.25
CA LYS A 283 11.36 5.95 -7.56
C LYS A 283 11.33 4.46 -7.89
N ASP A 284 12.15 4.04 -8.84
CA ASP A 284 12.32 2.64 -9.26
C ASP A 284 11.03 1.98 -9.83
N VAL A 285 10.00 2.78 -10.10
CA VAL A 285 8.80 2.35 -10.85
C VAL A 285 8.98 2.75 -12.33
N PRO A 286 9.02 1.80 -13.26
CA PRO A 286 9.27 2.07 -14.68
C PRO A 286 8.10 2.79 -15.35
N SER A 287 8.35 3.30 -16.56
CA SER A 287 7.29 3.86 -17.40
C SER A 287 6.34 2.76 -17.85
N CYS A 288 5.04 3.06 -17.92
CA CYS A 288 4.10 2.15 -18.59
C CYS A 288 4.33 2.04 -20.10
N GLY A 289 5.16 2.90 -20.70
CA GLY A 289 5.64 2.73 -22.07
C GLY A 289 6.45 1.44 -22.29
N ASP A 290 7.05 0.88 -21.23
CA ASP A 290 7.79 -0.38 -21.27
C ASP A 290 6.86 -1.62 -21.34
N TYR A 291 5.54 -1.40 -21.24
CA TYR A 291 4.50 -2.42 -21.21
C TYR A 291 3.48 -2.15 -22.33
N PRO A 292 3.64 -2.72 -23.54
CA PRO A 292 2.86 -2.37 -24.73
C PRO A 292 1.34 -2.44 -24.56
N GLU A 293 0.84 -3.36 -23.72
CA GLU A 293 -0.59 -3.54 -23.43
C GLU A 293 -1.16 -2.48 -22.46
N ILE A 294 -0.30 -1.74 -21.75
CA ILE A 294 -0.68 -0.65 -20.86
C ILE A 294 -0.42 0.70 -21.54
N GLY A 295 0.80 0.87 -22.06
CA GLY A 295 1.27 2.04 -22.77
C GLY A 295 1.31 3.32 -21.92
N GLY A 296 1.91 4.37 -22.50
CA GLY A 296 2.00 5.68 -21.87
C GLY A 296 3.37 6.31 -22.04
N THR A 297 3.53 7.50 -21.48
CA THR A 297 4.79 8.24 -21.47
C THR A 297 5.03 8.83 -20.09
N MET A 298 6.30 9.05 -19.74
CA MET A 298 6.70 9.84 -18.58
C MET A 298 7.08 11.28 -18.95
N ALA A 299 7.01 11.65 -20.23
CA ALA A 299 7.33 13.00 -20.67
C ALA A 299 6.39 14.03 -20.00
N GLY A 300 6.96 14.97 -19.25
CA GLY A 300 6.21 16.00 -18.53
C GLY A 300 5.68 15.58 -17.17
N ALA A 301 6.17 14.48 -16.57
CA ALA A 301 5.82 14.07 -15.21
C ALA A 301 6.35 15.06 -14.15
N GLU A 302 7.53 15.61 -14.40
CA GLU A 302 8.19 16.64 -13.60
C GLU A 302 7.54 18.03 -13.73
N ASN A 303 6.84 18.26 -14.84
CA ASN A 303 6.10 19.49 -15.05
C ASN A 303 4.73 19.29 -14.43
N ASN A 304 4.39 20.10 -13.41
CA ASN A 304 3.04 20.22 -12.83
C ASN A 304 2.69 19.29 -11.65
N THR A 305 3.70 18.86 -10.89
CA THR A 305 3.51 18.10 -9.66
C THR A 305 3.97 18.91 -8.44
N SER A 306 3.07 19.20 -7.49
CA SER A 306 3.37 19.88 -6.22
C SER A 306 3.44 18.86 -5.08
N CYS A 307 4.18 19.18 -4.01
CA CYS A 307 4.15 18.37 -2.80
C CYS A 307 2.85 18.64 -2.03
N GLY A 308 2.45 17.68 -1.19
CA GLY A 308 1.40 17.91 -0.21
C GLY A 308 1.93 18.53 1.05
N ASP A 309 1.10 19.38 1.64
CA ASP A 309 1.21 19.83 3.03
C ASP A 309 1.27 18.58 3.93
N GLY A 310 2.45 18.24 4.44
CA GLY A 310 2.65 17.02 5.24
C GLY A 310 3.37 15.85 4.54
N THR A 311 3.95 16.04 3.35
CA THR A 311 4.69 14.96 2.65
C THR A 311 6.15 14.83 3.10
N GLU A 312 6.72 13.62 3.12
CA GLU A 312 8.13 13.45 3.56
C GLU A 312 9.14 14.08 2.57
N PRO A 313 10.28 14.58 3.07
CA PRO A 313 11.30 15.24 2.25
C PRO A 313 12.11 14.23 1.41
N ASN A 314 11.91 14.21 0.09
CA ASN A 314 12.75 13.43 -0.83
C ASN A 314 12.91 14.01 -2.26
N SER A 315 12.83 15.34 -2.42
CA SER A 315 12.94 15.99 -3.73
C SER A 315 14.40 16.21 -4.17
N ALA A 316 14.74 15.72 -5.37
CA ALA A 316 15.99 16.07 -6.06
C ALA A 316 15.93 17.53 -6.56
N GLY A 317 17.05 18.26 -6.49
CA GLY A 317 17.12 19.66 -6.94
C GLY A 317 16.81 20.72 -5.88
N ALA A 318 16.64 20.32 -4.61
CA ALA A 318 16.38 21.25 -3.51
C ALA A 318 17.63 21.96 -2.99
N TRP A 319 17.47 23.19 -2.53
CA TRP A 319 18.54 24.03 -1.97
C TRP A 319 18.20 24.55 -0.57
N THR A 320 19.20 25.10 0.12
CA THR A 320 18.97 25.88 1.35
C THR A 320 18.55 27.29 0.95
N ALA A 321 17.28 27.62 1.16
CA ALA A 321 16.75 28.95 0.88
C ALA A 321 17.17 29.97 1.95
N LYS A 322 17.13 29.54 3.22
CA LYS A 322 17.59 30.31 4.38
C LYS A 322 18.17 29.39 5.44
N SER A 323 19.03 29.93 6.29
CA SER A 323 19.58 29.20 7.44
C SER A 323 19.79 30.12 8.64
N THR A 324 19.72 29.57 9.84
CA THR A 324 20.09 30.20 11.11
C THR A 324 20.79 29.19 12.02
N THR A 325 21.24 29.63 13.21
CA THR A 325 21.86 28.77 14.22
C THR A 325 21.18 28.92 15.57
N VAL A 326 20.90 27.80 16.24
CA VAL A 326 20.31 27.75 17.58
C VAL A 326 21.15 26.85 18.46
N PHE A 327 21.75 27.36 19.54
CA PHE A 327 22.63 26.59 20.44
C PHE A 327 23.65 25.67 19.73
N GLY A 328 24.27 26.14 18.64
CA GLY A 328 25.24 25.37 17.86
C GLY A 328 24.65 24.38 16.84
N ARG A 329 23.33 24.28 16.71
CA ARG A 329 22.63 23.54 15.64
C ARG A 329 22.38 24.42 14.44
N THR A 330 22.49 23.88 13.24
CA THR A 330 22.07 24.59 12.01
C THR A 330 20.61 24.29 11.73
N VAL A 331 19.80 25.34 11.60
CA VAL A 331 18.40 25.26 11.16
C VAL A 331 18.31 25.81 9.74
N GLU A 332 17.86 25.01 8.80
CA GLU A 332 17.70 25.37 7.39
C GLU A 332 16.22 25.36 6.98
N LEU A 333 15.79 26.41 6.28
CA LEU A 333 14.65 26.33 5.39
C LEU A 333 15.14 25.80 4.05
N ARG A 334 14.73 24.59 3.71
CA ARG A 334 14.97 23.96 2.42
C ARG A 334 13.83 24.29 1.48
N TYR A 335 14.12 24.46 0.18
CA TYR A 335 13.11 24.77 -0.83
C TYR A 335 13.40 24.07 -2.16
N SER A 336 12.33 23.78 -2.91
CA SER A 336 12.36 23.25 -4.27
C SER A 336 11.47 24.11 -5.16
N SER A 337 12.07 24.83 -6.12
CA SER A 337 11.34 25.65 -7.10
C SER A 337 10.57 24.81 -8.12
N THR A 338 10.96 23.55 -8.33
CA THR A 338 10.26 22.60 -9.19
C THR A 338 8.92 22.20 -8.60
N THR A 339 8.86 22.00 -7.29
CA THR A 339 7.64 21.54 -6.59
C THR A 339 6.92 22.65 -5.84
N GLN A 340 7.51 23.86 -5.76
CA GLN A 340 7.04 25.01 -4.97
C GLN A 340 6.81 24.66 -3.49
N CYS A 341 7.81 23.98 -2.91
CA CYS A 341 7.69 23.43 -1.57
C CYS A 341 8.87 23.77 -0.68
N ALA A 342 8.57 24.01 0.60
CA ALA A 342 9.55 24.24 1.64
C ALA A 342 9.44 23.23 2.79
N TRP A 343 10.55 22.98 3.48
CA TRP A 343 10.60 22.20 4.71
C TRP A 343 11.75 22.65 5.61
N GLY A 344 11.63 22.37 6.90
CA GLY A 344 12.66 22.62 7.90
C GLY A 344 13.63 21.45 7.97
N ARG A 345 14.91 21.76 8.21
CA ARG A 345 15.95 20.79 8.54
C ARG A 345 16.76 21.32 9.71
N ILE A 346 17.00 20.49 10.72
CA ILE A 346 17.93 20.79 11.81
C ILE A 346 19.12 19.81 11.73
N ILE A 347 20.35 20.30 11.87
CA ILE A 347 21.60 19.52 11.75
C ILE A 347 22.53 19.84 12.92
N GLY A 348 23.26 18.83 13.40
CA GLY A 348 24.20 18.98 14.51
C GLY A 348 23.50 19.03 15.87
N GLY A 349 22.29 18.48 15.94
CA GLY A 349 21.48 18.42 17.14
C GLY A 349 21.65 17.13 17.93
N THR A 350 20.83 17.01 18.96
CA THR A 350 20.72 15.87 19.87
C THR A 350 19.26 15.44 20.02
N VAL A 351 19.06 14.19 20.45
CA VAL A 351 17.71 13.66 20.71
C VAL A 351 16.93 14.62 21.64
N GLY A 352 15.73 15.00 21.22
CA GLY A 352 14.87 15.95 21.91
C GLY A 352 14.84 17.36 21.34
N ASP A 353 15.79 17.73 20.46
CA ASP A 353 15.71 19.01 19.73
C ASP A 353 14.49 19.02 18.79
N GLU A 354 13.89 20.20 18.58
CA GLU A 354 12.64 20.34 17.84
C GLU A 354 12.80 21.26 16.62
N ILE A 355 12.04 20.98 15.56
CA ILE A 355 12.08 21.70 14.28
C ILE A 355 10.68 21.78 13.67
N TRP A 356 10.34 22.93 13.09
CA TRP A 356 9.09 23.15 12.33
C TRP A 356 9.28 24.23 11.25
N VAL A 357 8.25 24.46 10.45
CA VAL A 357 8.17 25.64 9.56
C VAL A 357 6.94 26.49 9.87
N ASP A 358 7.04 27.78 9.59
CA ASP A 358 5.91 28.72 9.63
C ASP A 358 5.61 29.22 8.20
N ARG A 359 4.36 29.59 7.94
CA ARG A 359 3.90 30.15 6.65
C ARG A 359 3.09 31.42 6.88
N SER A 360 3.36 32.48 6.12
CA SER A 360 2.72 33.79 6.31
C SER A 360 2.30 34.44 5.00
N ALA A 361 1.09 35.02 4.99
CA ALA A 361 0.55 35.78 3.87
C ALA A 361 0.86 37.28 3.93
N ASP A 362 1.31 37.79 5.08
CA ASP A 362 1.51 39.22 5.34
C ASP A 362 2.97 39.58 5.63
N GLY A 363 3.91 38.71 5.25
CA GLY A 363 5.35 38.95 5.44
C GLY A 363 5.84 38.70 6.88
N GLY A 364 5.01 38.06 7.71
CA GLY A 364 5.37 37.63 9.06
C GLY A 364 4.74 38.43 10.20
N GLU A 365 3.75 39.27 9.91
CA GLU A 365 2.94 39.93 10.95
C GLU A 365 2.02 38.90 11.63
N THR A 366 1.46 37.98 10.86
CA THR A 366 0.75 36.78 11.31
C THR A 366 1.18 35.55 10.52
N TRP A 367 1.08 34.37 11.12
CA TRP A 367 1.49 33.13 10.44
C TRP A 367 0.78 31.89 10.95
N ASP A 368 0.68 30.91 10.06
CA ASP A 368 0.40 29.51 10.39
C ASP A 368 1.66 28.94 11.02
N SER A 369 1.61 28.67 12.33
CA SER A 369 2.78 28.25 13.10
C SER A 369 2.93 26.75 13.19
N MET A 370 4.18 26.28 13.38
CA MET A 370 4.50 24.90 13.76
C MET A 370 4.06 23.83 12.76
N LEU A 371 4.06 24.17 11.48
CA LEU A 371 3.79 23.23 10.40
C LEU A 371 4.89 22.17 10.33
N GLY A 372 4.48 20.90 10.34
CA GLY A 372 5.39 19.76 10.25
C GLY A 372 6.32 19.61 11.47
N PHE A 373 5.91 20.13 12.63
CA PHE A 373 6.65 19.98 13.88
C PHE A 373 7.11 18.55 14.11
N THR A 374 8.39 18.38 14.41
CA THR A 374 8.97 17.10 14.76
C THR A 374 10.17 17.29 15.68
N THR A 375 10.69 16.19 16.21
CA THR A 375 11.86 16.17 17.09
C THR A 375 12.92 15.20 16.59
N ILE A 376 14.18 15.45 16.96
CA ILE A 376 15.23 14.45 16.77
C ILE A 376 14.92 13.29 17.72
N THR A 377 14.54 12.15 17.15
CA THR A 377 14.24 10.93 17.93
C THR A 377 15.42 9.94 17.93
N SER A 378 16.34 10.10 16.97
CA SER A 378 17.60 9.36 16.87
C SER A 378 18.57 10.14 15.97
N GLY A 379 19.89 9.88 16.07
CA GLY A 379 20.88 10.58 15.26
C GLY A 379 21.12 12.03 15.71
N ASN A 380 21.52 12.90 14.76
CA ASN A 380 21.87 14.29 15.00
C ASN A 380 21.19 15.29 14.04
N ASP A 381 20.21 14.84 13.28
CA ASP A 381 19.42 15.66 12.36
C ASP A 381 17.96 15.22 12.30
N ALA A 382 17.09 16.16 11.95
CA ALA A 382 15.67 15.90 11.68
C ALA A 382 15.15 16.85 10.59
N TYR A 383 14.04 16.47 9.97
CA TYR A 383 13.42 17.21 8.89
C TYR A 383 11.92 17.24 9.11
N THR A 384 11.30 18.38 8.84
CA THR A 384 9.84 18.47 8.77
C THR A 384 9.36 17.79 7.49
N THR A 385 8.07 17.51 7.44
CA THR A 385 7.39 17.31 6.16
C THR A 385 7.52 18.56 5.27
N GLN A 386 7.39 18.38 3.96
CA GLN A 386 7.27 19.45 2.97
C GLN A 386 5.89 20.10 3.03
N TRP A 387 5.87 21.38 2.71
CA TRP A 387 4.68 22.23 2.68
C TRP A 387 4.72 23.06 1.41
N ASN A 388 3.57 23.19 0.76
CA ASN A 388 3.42 24.05 -0.41
C ASN A 388 3.55 25.51 0.04
N ASP A 389 4.33 26.30 -0.70
CA ASP A 389 4.46 27.73 -0.40
C ASP A 389 3.14 28.49 -0.60
N ALA A 390 2.26 28.00 -1.48
CA ALA A 390 1.01 28.65 -1.88
C ALA A 390 1.17 30.11 -2.36
N GLY A 391 2.38 30.46 -2.85
CA GLY A 391 2.75 31.85 -3.15
C GLY A 391 2.92 32.75 -1.91
N LEU A 392 3.00 32.15 -0.73
CA LEU A 392 3.22 32.81 0.56
C LEU A 392 4.68 32.69 0.98
N VAL A 393 5.09 33.49 1.96
CA VAL A 393 6.46 33.40 2.50
C VAL A 393 6.55 32.33 3.59
N MET A 394 7.70 31.67 3.69
CA MET A 394 7.94 30.62 4.68
C MET A 394 9.25 30.82 5.45
N ARG A 395 9.34 30.26 6.65
CA ARG A 395 10.57 30.19 7.45
C ARG A 395 10.67 28.88 8.22
N ALA A 396 11.87 28.48 8.61
CA ALA A 396 12.10 27.34 9.50
C ALA A 396 12.48 27.82 10.89
N CYS A 397 12.02 27.13 11.93
CA CYS A 397 12.31 27.45 13.32
C CYS A 397 12.71 26.19 14.08
N GLY A 398 13.66 26.32 15.01
CA GLY A 398 14.09 25.20 15.84
C GLY A 398 14.50 25.60 17.24
N THR A 399 14.58 24.62 18.13
CA THR A 399 14.96 24.77 19.54
C THR A 399 15.77 23.57 20.02
N ASN A 400 16.49 23.74 21.13
CA ASN A 400 17.21 22.68 21.83
C ASN A 400 16.33 21.81 22.75
N GLY A 401 15.02 21.77 22.48
CA GLY A 401 14.04 20.95 23.19
C GLY A 401 12.92 21.74 23.88
N PRO A 402 11.99 21.04 24.55
CA PRO A 402 10.85 21.65 25.25
C PRO A 402 11.30 22.70 26.28
N GLY A 403 10.77 23.92 26.18
CA GLY A 403 11.14 25.05 27.04
C GLY A 403 12.50 25.69 26.74
N GLY A 404 13.16 25.26 25.65
CA GLY A 404 14.40 25.82 25.13
C GLY A 404 14.21 27.14 24.37
N GLY A 405 15.32 27.74 23.96
CA GLY A 405 15.31 28.97 23.16
C GLY A 405 15.00 28.66 21.69
N ILE A 406 14.09 29.43 21.11
CA ILE A 406 13.65 29.27 19.71
C ILE A 406 14.39 30.26 18.83
N GLU A 407 14.94 29.79 17.72
CA GLU A 407 15.46 30.65 16.65
C GLU A 407 14.83 30.26 15.32
N CYS A 408 14.56 31.28 14.49
CA CYS A 408 13.95 31.11 13.18
C CYS A 408 14.83 31.70 12.08
N THR A 409 14.75 31.13 10.88
CA THR A 409 15.28 31.78 9.68
C THR A 409 14.49 33.05 9.36
N GLY A 410 15.07 33.93 8.54
CA GLY A 410 14.26 34.95 7.87
C GLY A 410 13.20 34.32 6.96
N TRP A 411 12.16 35.08 6.65
CA TRP A 411 11.15 34.71 5.65
C TRP A 411 11.78 34.64 4.25
N PHE A 412 11.38 33.63 3.47
CA PHE A 412 11.77 33.41 2.08
C PHE A 412 10.55 33.47 1.17
#